data_AF-A0A9D7LEP8-F1
#
_entry.id   AF-A0A9D7LEP8-F1
#
_cell.length_a   1.000
_cell.length_b   1.000
_cell.length_c   1.000
_cell.angle_alpha   90.00
_cell.angle_beta   90.00
_cell.angle_gamma   90.00
#
_symmetry.space_group_name_H-M   'P 1'
#
loop_
_entity.id
_entity.type
_entity.pdbx_description
1 polymer ?
#
loop_
_entity_poly.entity_id
_entity_poly.type
_entity_poly.pdbx_seq_one_letter_code
_entity_poly.pdbx_strand_id
1 'polypeptide(L)'
;MEKPTKKTALRDSILKRKVASKPIAFSLDEVRAIAKTVVTKPGAAAPAKPAAHAGKALAAPVKPAKPNHIKAASLADILGFNPKKKARLDPADDKHIPEKFRRYYRLLVNLHNHLTAGIELHSGETLKRSAKDDAGDLSSYGQHMADAGTDTFDRDFALSMVASEQEALSEIDAAIKRINDGSYGICEHTQKPIPKDRLLAVPFTRFTAEAQKEIERNRHRSRTQAGLFGEMGEEGGKMMDEGGDE
;
A
#
# COMPACT_ATOMS: atom_id res chain seq x y z
N MET A 1 9.39 -31.06 -67.42
CA MET A 1 9.30 -31.24 -65.95
C MET A 1 10.64 -30.84 -65.34
N GLU A 2 10.83 -29.55 -65.09
CA GLU A 2 12.06 -29.04 -64.46
C GLU A 2 11.97 -29.20 -62.94
N LYS A 3 13.06 -29.72 -62.35
CA LYS A 3 13.16 -29.96 -60.91
C LYS A 3 13.29 -28.60 -60.19
N PRO A 4 12.56 -28.37 -59.09
CA PRO A 4 12.61 -27.10 -58.39
C PRO A 4 14.01 -26.89 -57.80
N THR A 5 14.62 -25.75 -58.11
CA THR A 5 15.93 -25.37 -57.55
C THR A 5 15.78 -25.05 -56.07
N LYS A 6 16.84 -25.29 -55.28
CA LYS A 6 16.84 -25.06 -53.82
C LYS A 6 16.38 -23.65 -53.43
N LYS A 7 16.56 -22.66 -54.32
CA LYS A 7 16.17 -21.27 -54.14
C LYS A 7 14.66 -21.03 -54.29
N THR A 8 13.97 -21.80 -55.14
CA THR A 8 12.51 -21.70 -55.27
C THR A 8 11.80 -22.44 -54.13
N ALA A 9 12.32 -23.59 -53.70
CA ALA A 9 11.81 -24.33 -52.53
C ALA A 9 11.91 -23.52 -51.21
N LEU A 10 12.96 -22.70 -51.08
CA LEU A 10 13.15 -21.84 -49.91
C LEU A 10 12.22 -20.62 -49.90
N ARG A 11 11.82 -20.13 -51.09
CA ARG A 11 10.82 -19.06 -51.21
C ARG A 11 9.42 -19.56 -50.88
N ASP A 12 9.04 -20.73 -51.39
CA ASP A 12 7.72 -21.32 -51.11
C ASP A 12 7.55 -21.69 -49.64
N SER A 13 8.62 -22.06 -48.93
CA SER A 13 8.57 -22.38 -47.50
C SER A 13 8.42 -21.13 -46.61
N ILE A 14 8.96 -19.98 -47.05
CA ILE A 14 8.79 -18.70 -46.36
C ILE A 14 7.36 -18.17 -46.57
N LEU A 15 6.82 -18.28 -47.80
CA LEU A 15 5.45 -17.87 -48.12
C LEU A 15 4.37 -18.76 -47.46
N LYS A 16 4.67 -20.04 -47.20
CA LYS A 16 3.76 -20.93 -46.45
C LYS A 16 3.79 -20.74 -44.94
N ARG A 17 4.71 -19.94 -44.39
CA ARG A 17 4.79 -19.69 -42.95
C ARG A 17 3.70 -18.68 -42.54
N LYS A 18 2.56 -19.20 -42.09
CA LYS A 18 1.53 -18.42 -41.41
C LYS A 18 2.11 -17.85 -40.11
N VAL A 19 2.22 -16.53 -40.03
CA VAL A 19 2.71 -15.81 -38.84
C VAL A 19 1.75 -16.07 -37.68
N ALA A 20 2.19 -16.86 -36.69
CA ALA A 20 1.51 -16.97 -35.40
C ALA A 20 2.08 -15.88 -34.48
N SER A 21 1.28 -14.86 -34.23
CA SER A 21 1.53 -13.81 -33.24
C SER A 21 1.45 -14.39 -31.82
N LYS A 22 2.60 -14.57 -31.16
CA LYS A 22 2.68 -14.58 -29.68
C LYS A 22 3.95 -13.83 -29.28
N PRO A 23 3.88 -12.94 -28.27
CA PRO A 23 5.03 -12.14 -27.84
C PRO A 23 6.13 -13.04 -27.31
N ILE A 24 7.36 -12.55 -27.42
CA ILE A 24 8.60 -13.14 -26.94
C ILE A 24 8.42 -13.49 -25.45
N ALA A 25 8.06 -14.75 -25.19
CA ALA A 25 7.97 -15.33 -23.88
C ALA A 25 8.85 -16.56 -23.91
N PHE A 26 9.99 -16.48 -23.22
CA PHE A 26 10.84 -17.64 -22.95
C PHE A 26 9.96 -18.75 -22.39
N SER A 27 9.83 -19.84 -23.14
CA SER A 27 9.04 -20.97 -22.70
C SER A 27 9.83 -21.75 -21.63
N LEU A 28 9.12 -22.30 -20.64
CA LEU A 28 9.76 -23.09 -19.56
C LEU A 28 10.53 -24.30 -20.11
N ASP A 29 10.21 -24.74 -21.32
CA ASP A 29 10.92 -25.81 -22.02
C ASP A 29 12.29 -25.38 -22.54
N GLU A 30 12.46 -24.12 -22.98
CA GLU A 30 13.75 -23.56 -23.39
C GLU A 30 14.71 -23.41 -22.19
N VAL A 31 14.19 -22.95 -21.05
CA VAL A 31 14.99 -22.85 -19.80
C VAL A 31 15.42 -24.23 -19.31
N ARG A 32 14.54 -25.24 -19.42
CA ARG A 32 14.85 -26.63 -19.05
C ARG A 32 15.83 -27.29 -20.03
N ALA A 33 15.84 -26.89 -21.30
CA ALA A 33 16.81 -27.35 -22.28
C ALA A 33 18.21 -26.77 -22.00
N ILE A 34 18.30 -25.47 -21.71
CA ILE A 34 19.57 -24.80 -21.35
C ILE A 34 20.16 -25.43 -20.07
N ALA A 35 19.32 -25.69 -19.06
CA ALA A 35 19.74 -26.33 -17.82
C ALA A 35 20.31 -27.75 -18.04
N LYS A 36 19.82 -28.50 -19.04
CA LYS A 36 20.35 -29.83 -19.38
C LYS A 36 21.70 -29.75 -20.10
N THR A 37 21.89 -28.73 -20.95
CA THR A 37 23.14 -28.59 -21.74
C THR A 37 24.34 -28.12 -20.92
N VAL A 38 24.11 -27.48 -19.76
CA VAL A 38 25.18 -27.03 -18.86
C VAL A 38 25.76 -28.19 -18.02
N VAL A 39 25.05 -29.31 -17.88
CA VAL A 39 25.48 -30.46 -17.07
C VAL A 39 26.42 -31.41 -17.83
N THR A 40 26.50 -31.33 -19.16
CA THR A 40 27.30 -32.26 -19.97
C THR A 40 28.58 -31.64 -20.49
N LYS A 41 29.60 -31.52 -19.62
CA LYS A 41 30.99 -31.44 -20.04
C LYS A 41 31.88 -32.27 -19.10
N PRO A 42 32.25 -33.52 -19.48
CA PRO A 42 33.30 -34.25 -18.79
C PRO A 42 34.65 -34.06 -19.49
N GLY A 43 35.67 -33.76 -18.68
CA GLY A 43 37.08 -33.80 -19.07
C GLY A 43 37.65 -35.22 -19.12
N ALA A 44 38.78 -35.33 -19.81
CA ALA A 44 39.57 -36.47 -20.26
C ALA A 44 39.87 -37.64 -19.28
N ALA A 45 40.16 -38.81 -19.91
CA ALA A 45 40.53 -40.15 -19.43
C ALA A 45 41.94 -40.24 -18.77
N ALA A 46 42.49 -41.31 -18.13
CA ALA A 46 42.31 -42.79 -18.04
C ALA A 46 43.18 -43.34 -16.82
N PRO A 47 43.45 -44.66 -16.57
CA PRO A 47 42.60 -45.88 -16.47
C PRO A 47 42.82 -46.82 -15.22
N ALA A 48 41.76 -47.56 -14.86
CA ALA A 48 41.59 -48.97 -14.39
C ALA A 48 42.52 -49.74 -13.38
N LYS A 49 41.93 -50.26 -12.29
CA LYS A 49 41.69 -51.70 -11.96
C LYS A 49 40.88 -51.91 -10.65
N PRO A 50 40.17 -53.05 -10.44
CA PRO A 50 39.15 -53.20 -9.39
C PRO A 50 39.55 -54.13 -8.22
N ALA A 51 39.01 -53.87 -7.01
CA ALA A 51 38.81 -54.89 -5.97
C ALA A 51 37.76 -54.41 -4.95
N ALA A 52 36.89 -55.33 -4.54
CA ALA A 52 35.76 -55.17 -3.65
C ALA A 52 36.15 -54.84 -2.20
N HIS A 53 35.26 -54.17 -1.45
CA HIS A 53 34.88 -54.56 -0.08
C HIS A 53 33.57 -53.88 0.37
N ALA A 54 32.77 -54.68 1.06
CA ALA A 54 31.48 -54.32 1.66
C ALA A 54 31.65 -53.34 2.83
N GLY A 55 30.67 -52.45 3.02
CA GLY A 55 30.62 -51.58 4.19
C GLY A 55 29.43 -50.61 4.21
N LYS A 56 28.35 -51.06 4.88
CA LYS A 56 27.44 -50.30 5.75
C LYS A 56 26.57 -49.16 5.15
N ALA A 57 25.26 -49.38 5.24
CA ALA A 57 24.24 -48.35 5.14
C ALA A 57 24.37 -47.32 6.27
N LEU A 58 24.19 -46.03 5.93
CA LEU A 58 23.35 -45.03 6.62
C LEU A 58 23.74 -43.61 6.14
N ALA A 59 23.05 -43.09 5.14
CA ALA A 59 22.87 -41.65 4.95
C ALA A 59 21.65 -41.45 4.04
N ALA A 60 20.48 -41.23 4.64
CA ALA A 60 19.31 -40.77 3.89
C ALA A 60 19.64 -39.41 3.26
N PRO A 61 19.23 -39.14 2.00
CA PRO A 61 19.47 -37.85 1.37
C PRO A 61 18.66 -36.79 2.11
N VAL A 62 19.35 -35.90 2.84
CA VAL A 62 18.75 -34.70 3.41
C VAL A 62 18.21 -33.87 2.26
N LYS A 63 16.89 -33.73 2.19
CA LYS A 63 16.20 -32.92 1.19
C LYS A 63 16.77 -31.49 1.26
N PRO A 64 17.10 -30.83 0.13
CA PRO A 64 17.59 -29.46 0.16
C PRO A 64 16.53 -28.56 0.80
N ALA A 65 16.94 -27.77 1.79
CA ALA A 65 16.07 -26.81 2.46
C ALA A 65 15.51 -25.84 1.42
N LYS A 66 14.19 -25.81 1.29
CA LYS A 66 13.51 -24.84 0.42
C LYS A 66 13.80 -23.44 0.99
N PRO A 67 14.30 -22.49 0.19
CA PRO A 67 14.43 -21.11 0.68
C PRO A 67 13.03 -20.63 1.04
N ASN A 68 12.85 -20.25 2.30
CA ASN A 68 11.64 -19.57 2.73
C ASN A 68 11.65 -18.20 2.04
N HIS A 69 10.96 -18.09 0.91
CA HIS A 69 10.57 -16.81 0.34
C HIS A 69 9.52 -16.20 1.26
N ILE A 70 9.97 -15.67 2.39
CA ILE A 70 9.17 -14.76 3.20
C ILE A 70 9.02 -13.55 2.30
N LYS A 71 7.85 -13.41 1.67
CA LYS A 71 7.53 -12.22 0.90
C LYS A 71 7.71 -11.05 1.86
N ALA A 72 8.62 -10.12 1.55
CA ALA A 72 8.73 -8.89 2.30
C ALA A 72 7.32 -8.31 2.41
N ALA A 73 6.86 -8.07 3.64
CA ALA A 73 5.57 -7.44 3.84
C ALA A 73 5.57 -6.15 3.03
N SER A 74 4.54 -5.93 2.21
CA SER A 74 4.37 -4.64 1.56
C SER A 74 4.39 -3.58 2.65
N LEU A 75 4.97 -2.40 2.41
CA LEU A 75 4.90 -1.31 3.39
C LEU A 75 3.44 -1.01 3.76
N ALA A 76 2.53 -1.24 2.82
CA ALA A 76 1.09 -1.22 3.02
C ALA A 76 0.63 -2.23 4.10
N ASP A 77 1.13 -3.47 4.11
CA ASP A 77 0.82 -4.47 5.13
C ASP A 77 1.48 -4.15 6.49
N ILE A 78 2.66 -3.51 6.51
CA ILE A 78 3.34 -3.05 7.74
C ILE A 78 2.56 -1.92 8.40
N LEU A 79 2.08 -0.98 7.59
CA LEU A 79 1.27 0.16 8.03
C LEU A 79 -0.21 -0.21 8.24
N GLY A 80 -0.60 -1.48 8.09
CA GLY A 80 -1.99 -1.94 8.22
C GLY A 80 -2.92 -1.45 7.09
N PHE A 81 -2.38 -0.79 6.07
CA PHE A 81 -3.04 -0.27 4.89
C PHE A 81 -3.04 -1.34 3.80
N ASN A 82 -3.93 -2.33 3.87
CA ASN A 82 -4.14 -3.21 2.72
C ASN A 82 -5.42 -2.78 1.97
N PRO A 83 -5.32 -1.89 0.96
CA PRO A 83 -6.48 -1.38 0.22
C PRO A 83 -7.21 -2.48 -0.56
N LYS A 84 -6.57 -3.65 -0.75
CA LYS A 84 -7.18 -4.81 -1.39
C LYS A 84 -8.00 -5.68 -0.43
N LYS A 85 -7.82 -5.55 0.90
CA LYS A 85 -8.56 -6.36 1.90
C LYS A 85 -9.93 -5.79 2.24
N LYS A 86 -10.09 -4.47 2.27
CA LYS A 86 -11.42 -3.84 2.34
C LYS A 86 -11.93 -3.72 0.91
N ALA A 87 -12.79 -4.64 0.48
CA ALA A 87 -13.45 -4.54 -0.81
C ALA A 87 -14.13 -3.17 -0.94
N ARG A 88 -14.06 -2.56 -2.12
CA ARG A 88 -14.80 -1.33 -2.44
C ARG A 88 -16.26 -1.57 -2.06
N LEU A 89 -16.87 -0.61 -1.37
CA LEU A 89 -18.28 -0.71 -0.97
C LEU A 89 -19.12 -0.52 -2.23
N ASP A 90 -19.95 -1.51 -2.56
CA ASP A 90 -20.83 -1.43 -3.72
C ASP A 90 -22.06 -0.58 -3.39
N PRO A 91 -22.43 0.41 -4.23
CA PRO A 91 -23.63 1.23 -4.01
C PRO A 91 -24.95 0.44 -4.03
N ALA A 92 -24.91 -0.86 -4.36
CA ALA A 92 -26.09 -1.72 -4.49
C ALA A 92 -26.63 -2.27 -3.15
N ASP A 93 -25.88 -2.11 -2.06
CA ASP A 93 -26.25 -2.61 -0.72
C ASP A 93 -27.32 -1.75 0.00
N ASP A 94 -27.94 -0.82 -0.72
CA ASP A 94 -29.01 0.09 -0.27
C ASP A 94 -30.25 -0.59 0.36
N LYS A 95 -30.43 -1.91 0.22
CA LYS A 95 -31.70 -2.60 0.49
C LYS A 95 -32.02 -2.75 1.98
N HIS A 96 -31.02 -2.79 2.84
CA HIS A 96 -31.21 -2.93 4.29
C HIS A 96 -31.37 -1.59 5.04
N ILE A 97 -31.22 -0.46 4.35
CA ILE A 97 -31.11 0.86 4.98
C ILE A 97 -32.45 1.62 4.92
N PRO A 98 -32.88 2.29 6.01
CA PRO A 98 -34.11 3.11 6.00
C PRO A 98 -34.12 4.16 4.89
N GLU A 99 -35.28 4.38 4.24
CA GLU A 99 -35.40 5.32 3.11
C GLU A 99 -34.92 6.73 3.40
N LYS A 100 -35.10 7.21 4.64
CA LYS A 100 -34.64 8.52 5.10
C LYS A 100 -33.13 8.71 4.93
N PHE A 101 -32.34 7.63 5.03
CA PHE A 101 -30.88 7.68 5.03
C PHE A 101 -30.23 7.21 3.72
N ARG A 102 -31.00 6.65 2.77
CA ARG A 102 -30.48 6.12 1.50
C ARG A 102 -29.67 7.15 0.71
N ARG A 103 -30.11 8.42 0.69
CA ARG A 103 -29.38 9.50 0.00
C ARG A 103 -27.99 9.74 0.60
N TYR A 104 -27.90 9.79 1.94
CA TYR A 104 -26.63 10.01 2.63
C TYR A 104 -25.72 8.79 2.51
N TYR A 105 -26.27 7.58 2.58
CA TYR A 105 -25.52 6.35 2.41
C TYR A 105 -24.83 6.28 1.05
N ARG A 106 -25.54 6.55 -0.05
CA ARG A 106 -24.90 6.61 -1.39
C ARG A 106 -23.78 7.63 -1.45
N LEU A 107 -23.95 8.78 -0.80
CA LEU A 107 -22.93 9.83 -0.77
C LEU A 107 -21.69 9.36 0.02
N LEU A 108 -21.89 8.67 1.14
CA LEU A 108 -20.81 8.05 1.93
C LEU A 108 -20.08 6.97 1.14
N VAL A 109 -20.79 6.08 0.44
CA VAL A 109 -20.17 5.02 -0.38
C VAL A 109 -19.35 5.62 -1.52
N ASN A 110 -19.87 6.64 -2.21
CA ASN A 110 -19.13 7.34 -3.25
C ASN A 110 -17.85 7.98 -2.70
N LEU A 111 -17.94 8.65 -1.54
CA LEU A 111 -16.79 9.27 -0.90
C LEU A 111 -15.77 8.23 -0.42
N HIS A 112 -16.22 7.12 0.17
CA HIS A 112 -15.36 6.00 0.56
C HIS A 112 -14.57 5.47 -0.63
N ASN A 113 -15.24 5.20 -1.75
CA ASN A 113 -14.60 4.67 -2.95
C ASN A 113 -13.64 5.68 -3.57
N HIS A 114 -13.97 6.97 -3.54
CA HIS A 114 -13.08 8.04 -3.99
C HIS A 114 -11.80 8.11 -3.15
N LEU A 115 -11.91 8.12 -1.81
CA LEU A 115 -10.73 8.12 -0.92
C LEU A 115 -9.92 6.84 -1.05
N THR A 116 -10.57 5.68 -1.14
CA THR A 116 -9.87 4.40 -1.33
C THR A 116 -9.02 4.42 -2.61
N ALA A 117 -9.56 4.98 -3.70
CA ALA A 117 -8.82 5.13 -4.95
C ALA A 117 -7.69 6.16 -4.84
N GLY A 118 -7.92 7.29 -4.15
CA GLY A 118 -6.90 8.31 -3.86
C GLY A 118 -5.72 7.73 -3.10
N ILE A 119 -5.99 7.00 -2.01
CA ILE A 119 -4.92 6.40 -1.22
C ILE A 119 -4.18 5.32 -2.02
N GLU A 120 -4.85 4.51 -2.84
CA GLU A 120 -4.19 3.53 -3.73
C GLU A 120 -3.22 4.21 -4.72
N LEU A 121 -3.58 5.39 -5.24
CA LEU A 121 -2.73 6.18 -6.13
C LEU A 121 -1.54 6.79 -5.38
N HIS A 122 -1.79 7.53 -4.30
CA HIS A 122 -0.73 8.21 -3.54
C HIS A 122 0.25 7.21 -2.91
N SER A 123 -0.26 6.12 -2.33
CA SER A 123 0.58 5.04 -1.81
C SER A 123 1.36 4.33 -2.93
N GLY A 124 0.75 4.16 -4.10
CA GLY A 124 1.39 3.54 -5.25
C GLY A 124 2.55 4.36 -5.81
N GLU A 125 2.43 5.68 -5.89
CA GLU A 125 3.47 6.57 -6.42
C GLU A 125 4.60 6.78 -5.40
N THR A 126 4.26 7.17 -4.16
CA THR A 126 5.25 7.52 -3.13
C THR A 126 6.02 6.31 -2.60
N LEU A 127 5.34 5.19 -2.37
CA LEU A 127 5.98 4.02 -1.76
C LEU A 127 6.76 3.17 -2.77
N LYS A 128 6.36 3.16 -4.05
CA LYS A 128 7.13 2.45 -5.09
C LYS A 128 8.43 3.17 -5.45
N ARG A 129 8.47 4.51 -5.37
CA ARG A 129 9.72 5.27 -5.53
C ARG A 129 10.70 4.91 -4.40
N SER A 130 10.27 5.02 -3.14
CA SER A 130 11.11 4.66 -1.97
C SER A 130 11.62 3.21 -2.02
N ALA A 131 10.77 2.24 -2.36
CA ALA A 131 11.20 0.83 -2.40
C ALA A 131 12.29 0.55 -3.45
N LYS A 132 12.37 1.36 -4.51
CA LYS A 132 13.40 1.24 -5.55
C LYS A 132 14.72 1.86 -5.09
N ASP A 133 14.65 2.97 -4.37
CA ASP A 133 15.80 3.63 -3.74
C ASP A 133 16.36 2.79 -2.58
N ASP A 134 15.49 2.22 -1.74
CA ASP A 134 15.83 1.35 -0.61
C ASP A 134 16.43 0.00 -1.06
N ALA A 135 16.11 -0.46 -2.28
CA ALA A 135 16.67 -1.68 -2.87
C ALA A 135 18.13 -1.54 -3.33
N GLY A 136 18.75 -0.36 -3.12
CA GLY A 136 20.16 -0.15 -3.42
C GLY A 136 20.46 0.05 -4.90
N ASP A 137 19.49 0.53 -5.69
CA ASP A 137 19.73 1.04 -7.04
C ASP A 137 20.47 2.40 -6.98
N LEU A 138 21.70 2.36 -6.46
CA LEU A 138 22.58 3.51 -6.25
C LEU A 138 23.08 4.13 -7.57
N SER A 139 22.66 3.58 -8.72
CA SER A 139 23.03 4.09 -10.04
C SER A 139 22.54 5.53 -10.27
N SER A 140 21.50 5.95 -9.55
CA SER A 140 20.94 7.32 -9.56
C SER A 140 21.59 8.25 -8.50
N TYR A 141 22.26 7.72 -7.48
CA TYR A 141 22.72 8.46 -6.29
C TYR A 141 23.70 9.62 -6.61
N GLY A 142 24.44 9.53 -7.72
CA GLY A 142 25.39 10.56 -8.16
C GLY A 142 24.76 11.80 -8.80
N GLN A 143 23.48 11.77 -9.19
CA GLN A 143 22.79 12.88 -9.88
C GLN A 143 21.77 13.60 -8.98
N HIS A 144 21.38 13.03 -7.84
CA HIS A 144 20.24 13.49 -7.04
C HIS A 144 20.57 14.12 -5.67
N MET A 145 21.84 14.38 -5.32
CA MET A 145 22.16 15.04 -4.04
C MET A 145 21.48 16.42 -3.89
N ALA A 146 21.30 17.13 -5.01
CA ALA A 146 20.58 18.41 -5.02
C ALA A 146 19.05 18.25 -4.91
N ASP A 147 18.51 17.13 -5.38
CA ASP A 147 17.06 16.85 -5.40
C ASP A 147 16.56 16.10 -4.15
N ALA A 148 17.47 15.53 -3.35
CA ALA A 148 17.15 14.74 -2.17
C ALA A 148 16.25 15.48 -1.15
N GLY A 149 16.42 16.80 -1.01
CA GLY A 149 15.56 17.63 -0.17
C GLY A 149 14.13 17.74 -0.71
N THR A 150 13.98 17.93 -2.01
CA THR A 150 12.68 18.00 -2.70
C THR A 150 11.97 16.64 -2.64
N ASP A 151 12.68 15.55 -2.97
CA ASP A 151 12.10 14.20 -2.93
C ASP A 151 11.66 13.82 -1.49
N THR A 152 12.41 14.24 -0.47
CA THR A 152 12.02 14.04 0.93
C THR A 152 10.76 14.82 1.28
N PHE A 153 10.70 16.10 0.90
CA PHE A 153 9.51 16.94 1.13
C PHE A 153 8.27 16.38 0.45
N ASP A 154 8.38 15.98 -0.83
CA ASP A 154 7.28 15.39 -1.60
C ASP A 154 6.79 14.09 -0.97
N ARG A 155 7.71 13.28 -0.43
CA ARG A 155 7.38 12.07 0.32
C ARG A 155 6.62 12.38 1.59
N ASP A 156 7.11 13.30 2.42
CA ASP A 156 6.49 13.65 3.69
C ASP A 156 5.10 14.28 3.47
N PHE A 157 4.97 15.11 2.43
CA PHE A 157 3.68 15.67 2.01
C PHE A 157 2.70 14.57 1.60
N ALA A 158 3.13 13.62 0.75
CA ALA A 158 2.28 12.52 0.33
C ALA A 158 1.87 11.60 1.49
N LEU A 159 2.78 11.34 2.44
CA LEU A 159 2.46 10.58 3.65
C LEU A 159 1.44 11.32 4.54
N SER A 160 1.60 12.64 4.70
CA SER A 160 0.63 13.47 5.43
C SER A 160 -0.75 13.45 4.77
N MET A 161 -0.80 13.53 3.44
CA MET A 161 -2.04 13.42 2.66
C MET A 161 -2.71 12.05 2.88
N VAL A 162 -1.96 10.95 2.72
CA VAL A 162 -2.46 9.59 2.95
C VAL A 162 -2.99 9.42 4.38
N ALA A 163 -2.31 9.96 5.39
CA ALA A 163 -2.77 9.91 6.77
C ALA A 163 -4.12 10.62 6.96
N SER A 164 -4.27 11.81 6.36
CA SER A 164 -5.54 12.55 6.42
C SER A 164 -6.70 11.83 5.69
N GLU A 165 -6.41 11.21 4.54
CA GLU A 165 -7.39 10.42 3.78
C GLU A 165 -7.82 9.17 4.57
N GLN A 166 -6.91 8.54 5.30
CA GLN A 166 -7.22 7.40 6.18
C GLN A 166 -8.10 7.82 7.36
N GLU A 167 -7.82 8.95 8.00
CA GLU A 167 -8.67 9.48 9.08
C GLU A 167 -10.09 9.74 8.54
N ALA A 168 -10.21 10.41 7.39
CA ALA A 168 -11.50 10.62 6.74
C ALA A 168 -12.21 9.31 6.36
N LEU A 169 -11.49 8.31 5.86
CA LEU A 169 -12.04 6.98 5.53
C LEU A 169 -12.57 6.28 6.80
N SER A 170 -11.83 6.37 7.91
CA SER A 170 -12.27 5.81 9.19
C SER A 170 -13.56 6.46 9.71
N GLU A 171 -13.70 7.77 9.52
CA GLU A 171 -14.90 8.55 9.88
C GLU A 171 -16.10 8.19 8.99
N ILE A 172 -15.88 7.93 7.69
CA ILE A 172 -16.90 7.45 6.77
C ILE A 172 -17.36 6.03 7.14
N ASP A 173 -16.43 5.11 7.44
CA ASP A 173 -16.73 3.77 7.92
C ASP A 173 -17.57 3.82 9.20
N ALA A 174 -17.22 4.71 10.14
CA ALA A 174 -17.99 4.94 11.36
C ALA A 174 -19.38 5.52 11.06
N ALA A 175 -19.52 6.43 10.10
CA ALA A 175 -20.82 6.96 9.69
C ALA A 175 -21.72 5.89 9.07
N ILE A 176 -21.17 5.00 8.24
CA ILE A 176 -21.91 3.87 7.66
C ILE A 176 -22.40 2.92 8.77
N LYS A 177 -21.54 2.61 9.76
CA LYS A 177 -21.94 1.82 10.92
C LYS A 177 -23.08 2.48 11.70
N ARG A 178 -23.00 3.80 11.96
CA ARG A 178 -24.08 4.56 12.61
C ARG A 178 -25.40 4.51 11.85
N ILE A 179 -25.38 4.44 10.52
CA ILE A 179 -26.61 4.26 9.71
C ILE A 179 -27.21 2.88 9.96
N ASN A 180 -26.39 1.84 10.00
CA ASN A 180 -26.83 0.47 10.28
C ASN A 180 -27.38 0.33 11.71
N ASP A 181 -26.74 0.99 12.67
CA ASP A 181 -27.15 0.98 14.09
C ASP A 181 -28.35 1.91 14.37
N GLY A 182 -28.75 2.74 13.41
CA GLY A 182 -29.85 3.69 13.55
C GLY A 182 -29.55 4.96 14.36
N SER A 183 -28.29 5.19 14.75
CA SER A 183 -27.83 6.37 15.51
C SER A 183 -27.38 7.55 14.64
N TYR A 184 -27.43 7.39 13.31
CA TYR A 184 -27.01 8.41 12.37
C TYR A 184 -27.85 9.70 12.46
N GLY A 185 -27.16 10.84 12.39
CA GLY A 185 -27.79 12.17 12.47
C GLY A 185 -28.00 12.69 13.89
N ILE A 186 -27.50 12.01 14.92
CA ILE A 186 -27.46 12.49 16.31
C ILE A 186 -26.02 12.88 16.66
N CYS A 187 -25.86 14.03 17.32
CA CYS A 187 -24.56 14.54 17.75
C CYS A 187 -24.02 13.72 18.93
N GLU A 188 -22.82 13.17 18.81
CA GLU A 188 -22.22 12.35 19.89
C GLU A 188 -21.90 13.16 21.16
N HIS A 189 -21.62 14.46 21.01
CA HIS A 189 -21.26 15.34 22.14
C HIS A 189 -22.48 15.90 22.89
N THR A 190 -23.47 16.41 22.17
CA THR A 190 -24.63 17.12 22.76
C THR A 190 -25.93 16.31 22.72
N GLN A 191 -25.93 15.16 22.03
CA GLN A 191 -27.12 14.33 21.79
C GLN A 191 -28.27 15.06 21.06
N LYS A 192 -27.98 16.23 20.47
CA LYS A 192 -28.92 17.00 19.64
C LYS A 192 -28.95 16.47 18.19
N PRO A 193 -30.06 16.61 17.47
CA PRO A 193 -30.13 16.24 16.05
C PRO A 193 -29.21 17.14 15.21
N ILE A 194 -28.50 16.55 14.26
CA ILE A 194 -27.63 17.24 13.31
C ILE A 194 -28.49 17.82 12.18
N PRO A 195 -28.33 19.11 11.81
CA PRO A 195 -29.12 19.72 10.75
C PRO A 195 -28.90 19.03 9.40
N LYS A 196 -29.97 18.86 8.62
CA LYS A 196 -29.94 18.15 7.33
C LYS A 196 -28.98 18.79 6.33
N ASP A 197 -28.92 20.12 6.30
CA ASP A 197 -28.04 20.87 5.39
C ASP A 197 -26.56 20.52 5.63
N ARG A 198 -26.19 20.30 6.89
CA ARG A 198 -24.84 19.86 7.27
C ARG A 198 -24.57 18.42 6.87
N LEU A 199 -25.53 17.51 7.03
CA LEU A 199 -25.39 16.12 6.58
C LEU A 199 -25.31 16.01 5.06
N LEU A 200 -25.94 16.94 4.32
CA LEU A 200 -25.83 17.03 2.87
C LEU A 200 -24.46 17.55 2.42
N ALA A 201 -23.89 18.53 3.13
CA ALA A 201 -22.58 19.08 2.83
C ALA A 201 -21.42 18.16 3.27
N VAL A 202 -21.52 17.61 4.49
CA VAL A 202 -20.50 16.74 5.09
C VAL A 202 -21.20 15.54 5.76
N PRO A 203 -21.37 14.41 5.04
CA PRO A 203 -22.21 13.30 5.46
C PRO A 203 -21.61 12.46 6.59
N PHE A 204 -20.29 12.48 6.78
CA PHE A 204 -19.61 11.68 7.80
C PHE A 204 -19.51 12.40 9.15
N THR A 205 -20.10 13.60 9.29
CA THR A 205 -20.01 14.39 10.53
C THR A 205 -20.53 13.64 11.76
N ARG A 206 -19.80 13.77 12.86
CA ARG A 206 -20.18 13.24 14.20
C ARG A 206 -20.88 14.25 15.08
N PHE A 207 -20.63 15.53 14.83
CA PHE A 207 -21.03 16.63 15.70
C PHE A 207 -21.85 17.69 14.95
N THR A 208 -22.66 18.43 15.71
CA THR A 208 -23.26 19.70 15.27
C THR A 208 -22.17 20.77 15.11
N ALA A 209 -22.47 21.83 14.36
CA ALA A 209 -21.51 22.93 14.13
C ALA A 209 -21.11 23.63 15.45
N GLU A 210 -22.06 23.82 16.37
CA GLU A 210 -21.82 24.38 17.70
C GLU A 210 -20.86 23.51 18.52
N ALA A 211 -21.16 22.21 18.62
CA ALA A 211 -20.32 21.25 19.35
C ALA A 211 -18.92 21.13 18.73
N GLN A 212 -18.83 21.12 17.40
CA GLN A 212 -17.53 21.10 16.71
C GLN A 212 -16.70 22.35 17.04
N LYS A 213 -17.31 23.53 17.03
CA LYS A 213 -16.64 24.79 17.39
C LYS A 213 -16.12 24.80 18.83
N GLU A 214 -16.85 24.18 19.76
CA GLU A 214 -16.42 24.03 21.16
C GLU A 214 -15.24 23.06 21.29
N ILE A 215 -15.30 21.90 20.62
CA ILE A 215 -14.21 20.92 20.60
C ILE A 215 -12.94 21.54 20.00
N GLU A 216 -13.05 22.23 18.87
CA GLU A 216 -11.92 22.90 18.22
C GLU A 216 -11.33 24.00 19.10
N ARG A 217 -12.17 24.81 19.75
CA ARG A 217 -11.73 25.82 20.72
C ARG A 217 -10.97 25.18 21.88
N ASN A 218 -11.46 24.07 22.42
CA ASN A 218 -10.81 23.39 23.54
C ASN A 218 -9.49 22.73 23.12
N ARG A 219 -9.45 22.13 21.92
CA ARG A 219 -8.23 21.55 21.33
C ARG A 219 -7.16 22.63 21.10
N HIS A 220 -7.55 23.80 20.59
CA HIS A 220 -6.64 24.92 20.42
C HIS A 220 -6.07 25.40 21.76
N ARG A 221 -6.93 25.57 22.78
CA ARG A 221 -6.49 25.97 24.13
C ARG A 221 -5.51 24.97 24.73
N SER A 222 -5.80 23.68 24.65
CA SER A 222 -4.93 22.62 25.16
C SER A 222 -3.58 22.61 24.44
N ARG A 223 -3.56 22.79 23.11
CA ARG A 223 -2.31 22.87 22.34
C ARG A 223 -1.48 24.12 22.70
N THR A 224 -2.12 25.26 22.93
CA THR A 224 -1.40 26.49 23.35
C THR A 224 -0.94 26.43 24.80
N GLN A 225 -1.67 25.73 25.66
CA GLN A 225 -1.32 25.57 27.08
C GLN A 225 -0.13 24.61 27.25
N ALA A 226 -0.01 23.59 26.40
CA ALA A 226 1.13 22.67 26.35
C ALA A 226 2.27 23.16 25.43
N GLY A 227 2.59 24.46 25.48
CA GLY A 227 3.52 25.11 24.56
C GLY A 227 4.90 24.43 24.42
N LEU A 228 5.58 24.78 23.32
CA LEU A 228 6.89 24.33 22.79
C LEU A 228 8.10 24.36 23.78
N PHE A 229 7.89 24.69 25.04
CA PHE A 229 8.89 24.77 26.13
C PHE A 229 8.32 24.26 27.48
N GLY A 230 7.35 23.34 27.47
CA GLY A 230 6.67 22.87 28.69
C GLY A 230 7.43 21.84 29.55
N GLU A 231 8.66 21.47 29.21
CA GLU A 231 9.46 20.46 29.92
C GLU A 231 10.92 20.93 30.11
N MET A 232 11.14 21.99 30.89
CA MET A 232 12.37 22.18 31.69
C MET A 232 12.20 23.36 32.65
N GLY A 233 12.09 23.10 33.95
CA GLY A 233 12.20 24.15 34.97
C GLY A 233 11.33 23.94 36.21
N GLU A 234 11.83 23.15 37.15
CA GLU A 234 11.59 23.39 38.57
C GLU A 234 11.93 24.84 38.95
N GLU A 235 11.26 25.38 39.97
CA GLU A 235 11.50 26.68 40.63
C GLU A 235 11.28 27.98 39.82
N GLY A 236 10.12 28.61 40.04
CA GLY A 236 9.86 30.01 39.73
C GLY A 236 8.98 30.62 40.81
N GLY A 237 9.60 31.14 41.87
CA GLY A 237 8.97 31.63 43.07
C GLY A 237 7.84 32.63 42.82
N LYS A 238 6.77 32.40 43.58
CA LYS A 238 5.64 33.29 43.84
C LYS A 238 6.14 34.66 44.32
N MET A 239 6.31 35.63 43.42
CA MET A 239 6.41 37.04 43.81
C MET A 239 5.01 37.50 44.22
N MET A 240 4.74 37.50 45.53
CA MET A 240 3.63 38.24 46.11
C MET A 240 3.97 39.73 46.02
N ASP A 241 3.15 40.44 45.26
CA ASP A 241 3.04 41.90 45.29
C ASP A 241 2.39 42.28 46.64
N GLU A 242 3.22 42.69 47.60
CA GLU A 242 2.77 43.30 48.85
C GLU A 242 3.06 44.80 48.78
N GLY A 243 2.21 45.51 48.03
CA GLY A 243 2.07 46.96 48.08
C GLY A 243 1.02 47.34 49.12
N GLY A 244 1.46 47.69 50.32
CA GLY A 244 0.64 48.29 51.38
C GLY A 244 1.33 49.55 51.88
N ASP A 245 0.85 50.69 51.38
CA ASP A 245 1.22 52.05 51.77
C ASP A 245 1.00 52.34 53.27
N GLU A 246 1.74 53.36 53.72
CA GLU A 246 1.87 53.96 55.07
C GLU A 246 0.59 54.16 55.89
#